data_AF-A0A345HF16-F1
#
_entry.id   AF-A0A345HF16-F1
#
_cell.length_a   1.000
_cell.length_b   1.000
_cell.length_c   1.000
_cell.angle_alpha   90.00
_cell.angle_beta   90.00
_cell.angle_gamma   90.00
#
_symmetry.space_group_name_H-M   'P 1'
#
loop_
_entity.id
_entity.type
_entity.pdbx_description
1 polymer ?
#
loop_
_entity_poly.entity_id
_entity_poly.type
_entity_poly.pdbx_seq_one_letter_code
_entity_poly.pdbx_strand_id
1 'polypeptide(L)' 'MLMEKITYDGMRNFIIENEITDSVAITLHPDNFDSLVMDYLDINGNQIERPFEILGIEILQDNTGNVSKSKISLLNIV' A
#
# COMPACT_ATOMS: atom_id res chain seq x y z
N MET A 1 -13.07 -9.26 5.81
CA MET A 1 -12.38 -8.65 6.96
C MET A 1 -12.34 -7.15 6.73
N LEU A 2 -12.90 -6.33 7.63
CA LEU A 2 -12.71 -4.88 7.61
C LEU A 2 -11.38 -4.61 8.33
N MET A 3 -10.34 -4.18 7.61
CA MET A 3 -9.12 -3.71 8.26
C MET A 3 -9.39 -2.30 8.80
N GLU A 4 -9.46 -2.13 10.12
CA GLU A 4 -9.61 -0.80 10.74
C GLU A 4 -8.47 0.16 10.36
N LYS A 5 -7.26 -0.39 10.12
CA LYS A 5 -6.09 0.35 9.65
C LYS A 5 -5.22 -0.57 8.78
N ILE A 6 -4.66 -0.04 7.69
CA ILE A 6 -3.62 -0.74 6.91
C ILE A 6 -2.28 -0.39 7.56
N THR A 7 -1.53 -1.42 7.96
CA THR A 7 -0.18 -1.31 8.55
C THR A 7 0.87 -1.81 7.57
N TYR A 8 2.14 -1.48 7.80
CA TYR A 8 3.26 -1.98 7.01
C TYR A 8 3.31 -3.51 7.03
N ASP A 9 3.26 -4.13 8.20
CA ASP A 9 3.27 -5.59 8.32
C ASP A 9 2.04 -6.23 7.66
N GLY A 10 0.88 -5.60 7.80
CA GLY A 10 -0.35 -6.06 7.14
C GLY A 10 -0.24 -6.03 5.62
N MET A 11 0.31 -4.94 5.07
CA MET A 11 0.54 -4.82 3.63
C MET A 11 1.61 -5.80 3.14
N ARG A 12 2.72 -5.93 3.86
CA ARG A 12 3.79 -6.88 3.57
C ARG A 12 3.27 -8.32 3.53
N ASN A 13 2.49 -8.72 4.54
CA ASN A 13 1.90 -10.06 4.59
C ASN A 13 0.88 -10.25 3.47
N PHE A 14 0.05 -9.25 3.17
CA PHE A 14 -0.89 -9.30 2.05
C PHE A 14 -0.18 -9.57 0.71
N ILE A 15 0.92 -8.87 0.44
CA ILE A 15 1.74 -9.06 -0.78
C ILE A 15 2.26 -10.50 -0.87
N ILE A 16 2.79 -11.04 0.23
CA ILE A 16 3.35 -12.40 0.28
C ILE A 16 2.24 -13.45 0.13
N GLU A 17 1.16 -13.33 0.88
CA GLU A 17 0.06 -14.30 0.92
C GLU A 17 -0.71 -14.39 -0.41
N ASN A 18 -0.73 -13.32 -1.20
CA ASN A 18 -1.39 -13.28 -2.50
C ASN A 18 -0.41 -13.38 -3.67
N GLU A 19 0.87 -13.64 -3.40
CA GLU A 19 1.93 -13.77 -4.40
C GLU A 19 1.95 -12.57 -5.39
N ILE A 20 1.75 -11.36 -4.86
CA ILE A 20 1.72 -10.14 -5.67
C ILE A 20 3.12 -9.87 -6.22
N THR A 21 3.19 -9.64 -7.54
CA THR A 21 4.43 -9.37 -8.26
C THR A 21 4.49 -7.93 -8.75
N ASP A 22 5.67 -7.49 -9.15
CA ASP A 22 5.97 -6.15 -9.69
C ASP A 22 5.23 -5.79 -10.98
N SER A 23 4.48 -6.74 -11.56
CA SER A 23 3.55 -6.50 -12.67
C SER A 23 2.28 -5.71 -12.29
N VAL A 24 2.05 -5.48 -10.99
CA VAL A 24 0.90 -4.71 -10.51
C VAL A 24 1.31 -3.64 -9.49
N ALA A 25 0.60 -2.51 -9.51
CA ALA A 25 0.63 -1.52 -8.44
C ALA A 25 -0.55 -1.74 -7.48
N ILE A 26 -0.33 -1.43 -6.20
CA ILE A 26 -1.38 -1.43 -5.18
C ILE A 26 -1.87 0.00 -4.99
N THR A 27 -3.14 0.26 -5.26
CA THR A 27 -3.78 1.57 -5.05
C THR A 27 -4.67 1.56 -3.82
N LEU A 28 -4.53 2.58 -2.97
CA LEU A 28 -5.24 2.72 -1.70
C LEU A 28 -6.02 4.03 -1.62
N HIS A 29 -7.10 4.04 -0.83
CA HIS A 29 -7.75 5.28 -0.40
C HIS A 29 -6.74 6.21 0.32
N PRO A 30 -6.82 7.55 0.15
CA PRO A 30 -5.90 8.52 0.78
C PRO A 30 -5.64 8.29 2.28
N ASP A 31 -6.69 8.16 3.11
CA ASP A 31 -6.53 7.86 4.54
C ASP A 31 -5.68 6.61 4.85
N ASN A 32 -5.81 5.57 4.02
CA ASN A 32 -5.06 4.33 4.21
C ASN A 32 -3.64 4.46 3.70
N PHE A 33 -3.45 5.19 2.60
CA PHE A 33 -2.12 5.53 2.09
C PHE A 33 -1.34 6.32 3.14
N ASP A 34 -1.92 7.40 3.69
CA ASP A 34 -1.30 8.21 4.74
C ASP A 34 -0.98 7.39 5.98
N SER A 35 -1.92 6.54 6.42
CA SER A 35 -1.70 5.65 7.56
C SER A 35 -0.54 4.69 7.35
N LEU A 36 -0.41 4.13 6.14
CA LEU A 36 0.67 3.21 5.77
C LEU A 36 2.01 3.94 5.64
N VAL A 37 2.03 5.15 5.10
CA VAL A 37 3.24 5.99 5.01
C VAL A 37 3.76 6.33 6.39
N MET A 38 2.89 6.73 7.33
CA MET A 38 3.30 7.02 8.70
C MET A 38 3.91 5.79 9.38
N ASP A 39 3.26 4.64 9.24
CA ASP A 39 3.75 3.38 9.80
C ASP A 39 5.10 2.98 9.18
N TYR A 40 5.27 3.17 7.86
CA TYR A 40 6.54 2.96 7.17
C TYR A 40 7.64 3.90 7.67
N LEU A 41 7.35 5.18 7.86
CA LEU A 41 8.31 6.15 8.38
C LEU A 41 8.79 5.77 9.78
N ASP A 42 7.88 5.33 10.65
CA ASP A 42 8.19 4.91 12.03
C ASP A 42 9.21 3.75 12.05
N ILE A 43 9.10 2.80 11.11
CA ILE A 43 10.01 1.64 11.03
C ILE A 43 11.30 1.90 10.24
N ASN A 44 11.28 2.85 9.30
CA ASN A 44 12.41 3.13 8.41
C ASN A 44 13.18 4.41 8.82
N GLY A 45 13.13 4.77 10.11
CA GLY A 45 13.92 5.89 10.64
C GLY A 45 13.51 7.26 10.08
N ASN A 46 12.22 7.45 9.81
CA ASN A 46 11.64 8.64 9.17
C ASN A 46 12.17 8.92 7.76
N GLN A 47 12.62 7.87 7.06
CA GLN A 47 13.04 7.96 5.66
C GLN A 47 12.05 7.24 4.76
N ILE A 48 11.83 7.82 3.57
CA ILE A 48 11.01 7.23 2.52
C ILE A 48 11.65 7.51 1.17
N GLU A 49 11.77 6.46 0.37
CA GLU A 49 12.21 6.55 -1.02
C GLU A 49 11.00 6.73 -1.94
N ARG A 50 11.23 7.31 -3.13
CA ARG A 50 10.21 7.49 -4.17
C ARG A 50 10.70 6.82 -5.46
N PRO A 51 9.89 5.96 -6.10
CA PRO A 51 8.51 5.58 -5.76
C PRO A 51 8.37 4.88 -4.40
N PHE A 52 7.18 4.98 -3.79
CA PHE A 52 6.94 4.35 -2.49
C PHE A 52 6.61 2.87 -2.72
N GLU A 53 7.50 1.99 -2.26
CA GLU A 53 7.41 0.56 -2.54
C GLU A 53 7.48 -0.28 -1.27
N ILE A 54 6.79 -1.43 -1.31
CA ILE A 54 6.91 -2.49 -0.31
C ILE A 54 7.20 -3.78 -1.07
N LEU A 55 8.35 -4.41 -0.78
CA LEU A 55 8.82 -5.62 -1.47
C LEU A 55 8.92 -5.47 -3.01
N GLY A 56 9.22 -4.26 -3.50
CA GLY A 56 9.28 -3.95 -4.94
C GLY A 56 7.91 -3.72 -5.60
N ILE A 57 6.83 -3.70 -4.82
CA ILE A 57 5.48 -3.39 -5.30
C ILE A 57 5.19 -1.91 -5.05
N GLU A 58 4.91 -1.17 -6.12
CA GLU A 58 4.55 0.24 -6.02
C GLU A 58 3.21 0.41 -5.30
N ILE A 59 3.20 1.29 -4.30
CA ILE A 59 2.00 1.68 -3.57
C ILE A 59 1.59 3.09 -3.99
N LEU A 60 0.36 3.21 -4.48
CA LEU A 60 -0.21 4.44 -5.02
C LEU A 60 -1.38 4.94 -4.17
N GLN A 61 -1.53 6.25 -4.14
CA GLN A 61 -2.72 6.91 -3.61
C GLN A 61 -3.79 7.02 -4.70
N ASP A 62 -5.01 6.60 -4.38
CA ASP A 62 -6.16 6.87 -5.22
C ASP A 62 -6.54 8.35 -5.19
N ASN A 63 -6.37 9.03 -6.31
CA ASN A 63 -6.78 10.41 -6.50
C ASN A 63 -8.14 10.54 -7.23
N THR A 64 -8.77 9.42 -7.56
CA THR A 64 -10.05 9.36 -8.31
C THR A 64 -11.26 9.14 -7.41
N GLY A 65 -11.06 8.63 -6.20
CA GLY A 65 -12.13 8.30 -5.24
C GLY A 65 -12.83 6.97 -5.53
N ASN A 66 -12.24 6.12 -6.37
CA ASN A 66 -12.76 4.80 -6.74
C ASN A 66 -12.43 3.71 -5.71
N VAL A 67 -11.38 3.90 -4.91
CA VAL A 67 -10.96 2.94 -3.88
C VAL A 67 -11.59 3.33 -2.55
N SER A 68 -12.50 2.50 -2.06
CA SER A 68 -13.11 2.70 -0.74
C SER A 68 -12.07 2.53 0.38
N LYS A 69 -12.28 3.24 1.49
CA LYS A 69 -11.47 3.05 2.71
C LYS A 69 -11.44 1.58 3.14
N SER A 70 -10.27 1.15 3.61
CA SER A 70 -9.98 -0.22 4.04
C SER A 70 -10.09 -1.27 2.93
N LYS A 71 -10.04 -0.86 1.66
CA LYS A 71 -9.94 -1.74 0.49
C LYS A 71 -8.60 -1.55 -0.21
N ILE A 72 -8.14 -2.63 -0.80
CA ILE A 72 -6.95 -2.69 -1.66
C ILE A 72 -7.44 -2.87 -3.09
N SER A 73 -6.93 -2.04 -4.00
CA SER A 73 -7.15 -2.18 -5.44
C SER A 73 -5.83 -2.53 -6.12
N LEU A 74 -5.85 -3.51 -7.03
CA LEU A 74 -4.70 -3.87 -7.84
C LEU A 74 -4.84 -3.24 -9.22
N LEU A 75 -3.79 -2.58 -9.69
CA LEU A 75 -3.71 -1.97 -11.01
C LEU A 75 -2.60 -2.67 -11.80
N ASN A 76 -2.96 -3.29 -12.93
CA ASN A 76 -1.95 -3.90 -13.80
C ASN A 76 -1.08 -2.81 -14.43
N ILE A 77 0.23 -2.96 -14.32
CA ILE A 77 1.21 -2.13 -15.01
C ILE A 77 1.50 -2.85 -16.33
N VAL A 78 1.10 -2.23 -17.46
CA VAL A 78 1.22 -2.81 -18.81
C VAL A 78 2.60 -2.53 -19.39
#